data_AF-A0A158M7Y8-F1
#
_entry.id   AF-A0A158M7Y8-F1
#
_cell.length_a   1.000
_cell.length_b   1.000
_cell.length_c   1.000
_cell.angle_alpha   90.00
_cell.angle_beta   90.00
_cell.angle_gamma   90.00
#
_symmetry.space_group_name_H-M   'P 1'
#
loop_
_entity.id
_entity.type
_entity.pdbx_description
1 polymer ?
#
loop_
_entity_poly.entity_id
_entity_poly.type
_entity_poly.pdbx_seq_one_letter_code
_entity_poly.pdbx_strand_id
1 'polypeptide(L)'
;MSPGSVAADAPITDDLSRQWWLQVLDGGFTLAWFGGEQAPDGQTLANLSALADHPLAPRIVLIRPAGARWQAEPGACCVTDTAGMLAARYDAQPGTCYLIRPDQHIAARRRDTDTVALSAALRRAAGHP
;
A
#
# COMPACT_ATOMS: atom_id res chain seq x y z
N MET A 1 11.71 -3.17 -5.54
CA MET A 1 10.97 -3.93 -6.58
C MET A 1 10.55 -3.02 -7.73
N SER A 2 10.19 -3.56 -8.89
CA SER A 2 9.78 -2.79 -10.08
C SER A 2 8.41 -3.24 -10.62
N PRO A 3 7.70 -2.37 -11.37
CA PRO A 3 6.49 -2.78 -12.10
C PRO A 3 6.71 -4.03 -12.95
N GLY A 4 5.74 -4.93 -12.95
CA GLY A 4 5.81 -6.26 -13.58
C GLY A 4 6.35 -7.37 -12.68
N SER A 5 6.96 -7.05 -11.52
CA SER A 5 7.39 -8.07 -10.56
C SER A 5 6.20 -8.61 -9.74
N VAL A 6 6.25 -9.88 -9.34
CA VAL A 6 5.33 -10.45 -8.33
C VAL A 6 5.63 -9.83 -6.97
N ALA A 7 4.60 -9.51 -6.20
CA ALA A 7 4.68 -9.05 -4.82
C ALA A 7 5.51 -10.03 -3.97
N ALA A 8 6.52 -9.50 -3.27
CA ALA A 8 7.30 -10.30 -2.35
C ALA A 8 6.55 -10.41 -1.03
N ASP A 9 6.49 -11.60 -0.45
CA ASP A 9 5.92 -11.72 0.89
C ASP A 9 6.81 -11.05 1.94
N ALA A 10 6.32 -10.87 3.16
CA ALA A 10 7.11 -10.51 4.34
C ALA A 10 6.26 -10.70 5.60
N PRO A 11 6.88 -10.98 6.76
CA PRO A 11 6.16 -11.04 8.02
C PRO A 11 5.62 -9.64 8.37
N ILE A 12 4.36 -9.61 8.75
CA ILE A 12 3.65 -8.41 9.24
C ILE A 12 2.85 -8.80 10.48
N THR A 13 2.34 -7.79 11.18
CA THR A 13 1.25 -7.98 12.14
C THR A 13 0.10 -7.06 11.81
N ASP A 14 -1.13 -7.53 12.03
CA ASP A 14 -2.33 -6.73 11.88
C ASP A 14 -3.41 -7.13 12.91
N ASP A 15 -4.51 -6.39 12.92
CA ASP A 15 -5.60 -6.61 13.88
C ASP A 15 -6.40 -7.89 13.60
N LEU A 16 -6.27 -8.47 12.40
CA LEU A 16 -6.94 -9.70 11.98
C LEU A 16 -6.06 -10.94 12.16
N SER A 17 -4.94 -10.83 12.89
CA SER A 17 -3.98 -11.91 13.14
C SER A 17 -3.35 -12.52 11.88
N ARG A 18 -3.36 -11.80 10.75
CA ARG A 18 -2.54 -12.15 9.59
C ARG A 18 -1.09 -11.92 9.93
N GLN A 19 -0.24 -12.81 9.44
CA GLN A 19 1.20 -12.81 9.77
C GLN A 19 2.07 -12.57 8.54
N TRP A 20 1.50 -12.65 7.34
CA TRP A 20 2.22 -12.55 6.08
C TRP A 20 1.56 -11.53 5.16
N TRP A 21 2.37 -10.70 4.50
CA TRP A 21 1.93 -9.65 3.60
C TRP A 21 1.01 -10.16 2.50
N LEU A 22 1.31 -11.31 1.90
CA LEU A 22 0.46 -11.85 0.83
C LEU A 22 -0.96 -12.23 1.30
N GLN A 23 -1.17 -12.47 2.60
CA GLN A 23 -2.51 -12.70 3.17
C GLN A 23 -3.34 -11.42 3.25
N VAL A 24 -2.68 -10.26 3.20
CA VAL A 24 -3.33 -8.94 3.23
C VAL A 24 -3.90 -8.61 1.85
N LEU A 25 -3.28 -9.10 0.77
CA LEU A 25 -3.70 -8.93 -0.61
C LEU A 25 -4.91 -9.85 -0.90
N ASP A 26 -6.12 -9.30 -0.82
CA ASP A 26 -7.40 -10.02 -0.82
C ASP A 26 -7.96 -10.36 -2.22
N GLY A 27 -7.11 -10.34 -3.24
CA GLY A 27 -7.52 -10.55 -4.63
C GLY A 27 -8.12 -9.31 -5.30
N GLY A 28 -8.22 -8.17 -4.62
CA GLY A 28 -8.51 -6.87 -5.23
C GLY A 28 -7.26 -6.10 -5.66
N PHE A 29 -7.46 -4.94 -6.30
CA PHE A 29 -6.38 -3.96 -6.41
C PHE A 29 -6.04 -3.44 -5.01
N THR A 30 -4.75 -3.36 -4.69
CA THR A 30 -4.26 -2.82 -3.42
C THR A 30 -3.33 -1.66 -3.68
N LEU A 31 -3.58 -0.52 -3.03
CA LEU A 31 -2.60 0.55 -2.90
C LEU A 31 -1.94 0.47 -1.52
N ALA A 32 -0.71 -0.02 -1.50
CA ALA A 32 0.11 -0.09 -0.31
C ALA A 32 0.90 1.22 -0.14
N TRP A 33 0.65 1.93 0.95
CA TRP A 33 1.40 3.13 1.32
C TRP A 33 2.32 2.83 2.50
N PHE A 34 3.62 3.05 2.31
CA PHE A 34 4.64 2.83 3.34
C PHE A 34 4.81 4.11 4.17
N GLY A 35 4.41 4.03 5.44
CA GLY A 35 4.54 5.11 6.40
C GLY A 35 5.91 5.21 7.05
N GLY A 36 6.14 6.35 7.70
CA GLY A 36 7.30 6.57 8.55
C GLY A 36 6.95 6.47 10.05
N GLU A 37 7.80 7.03 10.89
CA GLU A 37 7.57 7.13 12.34
C GLU A 37 6.39 8.03 12.71
N GLN A 38 6.02 8.94 11.81
CA GLN A 38 4.89 9.85 11.95
C GLN A 38 3.70 9.38 11.12
N ALA A 39 2.49 9.74 11.58
CA ALA A 39 1.26 9.47 10.85
C ALA A 39 1.29 10.17 9.47
N PRO A 40 0.57 9.64 8.46
CA PRO A 40 0.33 10.40 7.23
C PRO A 40 -0.29 11.75 7.57
N ASP A 41 0.21 12.80 6.91
CA ASP A 41 -0.37 14.14 7.05
C ASP A 41 -1.75 14.24 6.38
N GLY A 42 -2.45 15.35 6.62
CA GLY A 42 -3.80 15.56 6.09
C GLY A 42 -3.87 15.51 4.56
N GLN A 43 -2.84 16.00 3.86
CA GLN A 43 -2.80 15.95 2.40
C GLN A 43 -2.62 14.52 1.88
N THR A 44 -1.76 13.74 2.53
CA THR A 44 -1.55 12.33 2.23
C THR A 44 -2.83 11.54 2.45
N LEU A 45 -3.52 11.74 3.58
CA LEU A 45 -4.81 11.11 3.85
C LEU A 45 -5.86 11.47 2.81
N ALA A 46 -5.96 12.75 2.42
CA ALA A 46 -6.87 13.20 1.38
C ALA A 46 -6.57 12.53 0.02
N ASN A 47 -5.29 12.42 -0.35
CA ASN A 47 -4.87 11.75 -1.58
C ASN A 47 -5.21 10.26 -1.57
N LEU A 48 -4.97 9.57 -0.45
CA LEU A 48 -5.29 8.16 -0.29
C LEU A 48 -6.81 7.91 -0.32
N SER A 49 -7.60 8.79 0.31
CA SER A 49 -9.07 8.75 0.24
C SER A 49 -9.58 8.92 -1.18
N ALA A 50 -9.06 9.90 -1.93
CA ALA A 50 -9.44 10.11 -3.32
C ALA A 50 -9.11 8.91 -4.22
N LEU A 51 -8.03 8.17 -3.92
CA LEU A 51 -7.69 6.93 -4.62
C LEU A 51 -8.61 5.77 -4.22
N ALA A 52 -9.04 5.69 -2.97
CA ALA A 52 -10.02 4.71 -2.52
C ALA A 52 -11.38 4.87 -3.24
N ASP A 53 -11.78 6.12 -3.52
CA ASP A 53 -13.01 6.46 -4.23
C ASP A 53 -12.93 6.23 -5.76
N HIS A 54 -11.79 5.76 -6.28
CA HIS A 54 -11.66 5.44 -7.71
C HIS A 54 -12.68 4.35 -8.10
N PRO A 55 -13.23 4.34 -9.34
CA PRO A 55 -14.21 3.32 -9.77
C PRO A 55 -13.77 1.85 -9.66
N LEU A 56 -12.46 1.61 -9.62
CA LEU A 56 -11.86 0.28 -9.44
C LEU A 56 -11.65 -0.07 -7.96
N ALA A 57 -12.00 0.85 -7.05
CA ALA A 57 -11.99 0.74 -5.60
C ALA A 57 -10.75 0.01 -5.04
N PRO A 58 -9.53 0.51 -5.30
CA PRO A 58 -8.34 -0.12 -4.76
C PRO A 58 -8.40 -0.06 -3.23
N ARG A 59 -8.17 -1.19 -2.58
CA ARG A 59 -8.04 -1.23 -1.13
C ARG A 59 -6.78 -0.49 -0.71
N ILE A 60 -6.93 0.50 0.15
CA ILE A 60 -5.79 1.22 0.73
C ILE A 60 -5.26 0.44 1.92
N VAL A 61 -3.96 0.16 1.94
CA VAL A 61 -3.28 -0.48 3.06
C VAL A 61 -2.14 0.42 3.53
N LEU A 62 -2.24 0.87 4.78
CA LEU A 62 -1.17 1.61 5.45
C LEU A 62 -0.19 0.61 6.05
N ILE A 63 1.10 0.75 5.72
CA ILE A 63 2.16 -0.06 6.27
C ILE A 63 2.94 0.81 7.24
N ARG A 64 2.86 0.46 8.52
CA ARG A 64 3.54 1.15 9.61
C ARG A 64 4.87 0.45 9.93
N PRO A 65 5.99 1.16 10.11
CA PRO A 65 7.23 0.54 10.54
C PRO A 65 7.16 0.10 12.01
N ALA A 66 8.02 -0.85 12.40
CA ALA A 66 8.19 -1.22 13.79
C ALA A 66 8.51 0.01 14.66
N GLY A 67 7.79 0.19 15.77
CA GLY A 67 8.03 1.26 16.75
C GLY A 67 7.33 2.59 16.46
N ALA A 68 6.69 2.77 15.31
CA ALA A 68 5.82 3.92 15.07
C ALA A 68 4.64 3.92 16.06
N ARG A 69 4.38 5.09 16.66
CA ARG A 69 3.42 5.24 17.77
C ARG A 69 2.03 5.69 17.32
N TRP A 70 1.89 6.12 16.07
CA TRP A 70 0.61 6.53 15.53
C TRP A 70 -0.28 5.33 15.23
N GLN A 71 -1.59 5.56 15.28
CA GLN A 71 -2.61 4.60 14.95
C GLN A 71 -3.35 5.09 13.71
N ALA A 72 -3.77 4.16 12.86
CA ALA A 72 -4.65 4.50 11.76
C ALA A 72 -6.06 4.77 12.32
N GLU A 73 -6.85 5.56 11.59
CA GLU A 73 -8.24 5.79 11.94
C GLU A 73 -9.02 4.46 12.00
N PRO A 74 -10.01 4.33 12.90
CA PRO A 74 -10.85 3.14 12.96
C PRO A 74 -11.46 2.79 11.59
N GLY A 75 -11.30 1.53 11.17
CA GLY A 75 -11.78 1.05 9.88
C GLY A 75 -10.78 1.17 8.72
N ALA A 76 -9.68 1.91 8.88
CA ALA A 76 -8.59 1.89 7.92
C ALA A 76 -7.83 0.56 8.01
N CYS A 77 -7.45 -0.01 6.86
CA CYS A 77 -6.58 -1.18 6.86
C CYS A 77 -5.13 -0.76 7.13
N CYS A 78 -4.59 -1.18 8.28
CA CYS A 78 -3.21 -0.92 8.66
C CYS A 78 -2.51 -2.22 9.06
N VAL A 79 -1.24 -2.36 8.67
CA VAL A 79 -0.37 -3.47 9.06
C VAL A 79 0.94 -2.91 9.61
N THR A 80 1.62 -3.67 10.46
CA THR A 80 2.93 -3.30 10.99
C THR A 80 4.01 -4.20 10.39
N ASP A 81 5.00 -3.60 9.74
CA ASP A 81 6.22 -4.27 9.28
C ASP A 81 7.19 -4.43 10.47
N THR A 82 6.91 -5.44 11.31
CA THR A 82 7.59 -5.65 12.59
C THR A 82 9.08 -5.94 12.46
N ALA A 83 9.50 -6.51 11.33
CA ALA A 83 10.89 -6.85 11.06
C ALA A 83 11.60 -5.85 10.12
N GLY A 84 10.91 -4.82 9.63
CA GLY A 84 11.41 -3.94 8.58
C GLY A 84 11.67 -4.65 7.23
N MET A 85 11.23 -5.91 7.13
CA MET A 85 11.57 -6.77 6.00
C MET A 85 10.67 -6.49 4.79
N LEU A 86 9.42 -6.06 5.02
CA LEU A 86 8.55 -5.65 3.92
C LEU A 86 9.12 -4.41 3.23
N ALA A 87 9.45 -3.37 4.00
CA ALA A 87 10.06 -2.16 3.49
C ALA A 87 11.39 -2.46 2.77
N ALA A 88 12.24 -3.31 3.34
CA ALA A 88 13.50 -3.71 2.71
C ALA A 88 13.30 -4.44 1.37
N ARG A 89 12.41 -5.44 1.33
CA ARG A 89 12.11 -6.20 0.10
C ARG A 89 11.55 -5.29 -1.00
N TYR A 90 10.70 -4.35 -0.60
CA TYR A 90 10.11 -3.38 -1.51
C TYR A 90 11.01 -2.18 -1.81
N ASP A 91 12.22 -2.05 -1.23
CA ASP A 91 13.03 -0.83 -1.35
C ASP A 91 12.17 0.42 -1.05
N ALA A 92 11.32 0.33 -0.03
CA ALA A 92 10.35 1.36 0.30
C ALA A 92 10.96 2.40 1.25
N GLN A 93 10.61 3.66 1.00
CA GLN A 93 10.87 4.79 1.87
C GLN A 93 9.54 5.32 2.42
N PRO A 94 9.51 6.07 3.53
CA PRO A 94 8.30 6.76 3.97
C PRO A 94 7.68 7.58 2.82
N GLY A 95 6.37 7.43 2.61
CA GLY A 95 5.63 8.02 1.50
C GLY A 95 5.58 7.16 0.23
N THR A 96 6.29 6.04 0.17
CA THR A 96 6.29 5.16 -1.02
C THR A 96 4.94 4.50 -1.20
N CYS A 97 4.42 4.58 -2.43
CA CYS A 97 3.21 3.90 -2.86
C CYS A 97 3.54 2.76 -3.80
N TYR A 98 2.91 1.61 -3.57
CA TYR A 98 2.87 0.49 -4.48
C TYR A 98 1.45 0.19 -4.88
N LEU A 99 1.19 0.14 -6.18
CA LEU A 99 -0.05 -0.40 -6.70
C LEU A 99 0.15 -1.88 -7.04
N ILE A 100 -0.65 -2.74 -6.47
CA ILE A 100 -0.60 -4.19 -6.61
C ILE A 100 -1.92 -4.69 -7.22
N ARG A 101 -1.81 -5.60 -8.18
CA ARG A 101 -2.91 -6.19 -8.94
C ARG A 101 -3.56 -7.35 -8.17
N PRO A 102 -4.80 -7.75 -8.55
CA PRO A 102 -5.45 -8.98 -8.08
C PRO A 102 -4.59 -10.25 -8.16
N ASP A 103 -3.75 -10.34 -9.20
CA ASP A 103 -2.81 -11.44 -9.43
C ASP A 103 -1.45 -11.24 -8.74
N GLN A 104 -1.42 -10.37 -7.72
CA GLN A 104 -0.25 -10.02 -6.91
C GLN A 104 0.93 -9.41 -7.67
N HIS A 105 0.76 -8.96 -8.92
CA HIS A 105 1.81 -8.25 -9.62
C HIS A 105 1.84 -6.76 -9.28
N ILE A 106 3.03 -6.19 -9.21
CA ILE A 106 3.21 -4.74 -9.04
C ILE A 106 2.86 -4.04 -10.36
N ALA A 107 1.83 -3.20 -10.32
CA ALA A 107 1.43 -2.35 -11.44
C ALA A 107 2.20 -1.01 -11.46
N ALA A 108 2.50 -0.45 -10.29
CA ALA A 108 3.24 0.80 -10.19
C ALA A 108 4.00 0.92 -8.87
N ARG A 109 5.07 1.72 -8.91
CA ARG A 109 5.82 2.19 -7.74
C ARG A 109 5.98 3.71 -7.85
N ARG A 110 5.71 4.41 -6.76
CA ARG A 110 5.83 5.87 -6.64
C ARG A 110 6.44 6.20 -5.27
N ARG A 111 7.15 7.33 -5.15
CA ARG A 111 7.73 7.79 -3.87
C ARG A 111 6.91 8.90 -3.21
N ASP A 112 5.68 9.06 -3.66
CA ASP A 112 4.74 10.13 -3.34
C ASP A 112 3.29 9.66 -3.60
N THR A 113 2.32 10.49 -3.23
CA THR A 113 0.88 10.21 -3.34
C THR A 113 0.18 11.02 -4.43
N ASP A 114 0.88 11.44 -5.49
CA ASP A 114 0.24 12.01 -6.69
C ASP A 114 -0.85 11.06 -7.22
N THR A 115 -2.09 11.50 -7.07
CA THR A 115 -3.30 10.74 -7.34
C THR A 115 -3.57 10.56 -8.83
N VAL A 116 -3.08 11.47 -9.68
CA VAL A 116 -3.29 11.44 -11.13
C VAL A 116 -2.53 10.27 -11.73
N ALA A 117 -1.23 10.16 -11.46
CA ALA A 117 -0.44 9.07 -12.02
C ALA A 117 -0.76 7.71 -11.37
N LEU A 118 -1.15 7.66 -10.09
CA LEU A 118 -1.62 6.43 -9.46
C LEU A 118 -2.96 5.95 -10.06
N SER A 119 -3.90 6.86 -10.30
CA SER A 119 -5.17 6.53 -10.98
C SER A 119 -4.94 6.08 -12.43
N ALA A 120 -4.03 6.73 -13.15
CA ALA A 120 -3.67 6.31 -14.51
C ALA A 120 -3.04 4.91 -14.55
N ALA A 121 -2.16 4.60 -13.58
CA ALA A 121 -1.58 3.27 -13.45
C ALA A 121 -2.64 2.21 -13.14
N LEU A 122 -3.62 2.54 -12.30
CA LEU A 122 -4.73 1.66 -11.96
C LEU A 122 -5.62 1.35 -13.15
N ARG A 123 -6.00 2.36 -13.95
CA ARG A 123 -6.74 2.16 -15.21
C ARG A 123 -5.99 1.25 -16.18
N ARG A 124 -4.70 1.53 -16.40
CA ARG A 124 -3.83 0.72 -17.27
C ARG A 124 -3.76 -0.73 -16.80
N ALA A 125 -3.59 -0.96 -15.50
CA ALA A 125 -3.50 -2.30 -14.92
C ALA A 125 -4.82 -3.08 -15.02
N ALA A 126 -5.95 -2.39 -15.14
CA ALA A 126 -7.26 -2.96 -15.40
C ALA A 126 -7.60 -3.08 -16.91
N GLY A 127 -6.65 -2.80 -17.81
CA GLY A 127 -6.85 -2.89 -19.27
C GLY A 127 -7.58 -1.70 -19.89
N HIS A 128 -7.70 -0.58 -19.16
CA HIS A 128 -8.27 0.67 -19.69
C HIS A 128 -7.15 1.59 -20.17
N PRO A 129 -7.34 2.33 -21.29
CA PRO A 129 -6.35 3.27 -21.82
C PRO A 129 -6.07 4.47 -20.90
#